data_AF-A0A067PS90-F1
#
_entry.id   AF-A0A067PS90-F1
#
_cell.length_a   1.000
_cell.length_b   1.000
_cell.length_c   1.000
_cell.angle_alpha   90.00
_cell.angle_beta   90.00
_cell.angle_gamma   90.00
#
_symmetry.space_group_name_H-M   'P 1'
#
loop_
_entity.id
_entity.type
_entity.pdbx_description
1 polymer ?
#
loop_
_entity_poly.entity_id
_entity_poly.type
_entity_poly.pdbx_seq_one_letter_code
_entity_poly.pdbx_strand_id
1 'polypeptide(L)'
;MATSFLYFLLAIVFGLSCQVHAETHTVRFDNRCGFGTPTLIQGATILSTGEDYTSNGPLSSAIAYVPLCECLYNGENCLLLETTLGNPTCAGCGSSTDLSLIPPHAFSVTTGFSYFGGCDGVGATCDNPSCSTAFFQPNDNQVQVACQTDNVNLLITFC
;
A
#
# COMPACT_ATOMS: atom_id res chain seq x y z
N MET A 1 -34.34 -64.33 -15.70
CA MET A 1 -33.13 -63.56 -16.10
C MET A 1 -33.57 -62.51 -17.10
N ALA A 2 -33.79 -61.27 -16.66
CA ALA A 2 -33.84 -60.10 -17.53
C ALA A 2 -33.56 -58.91 -16.61
N THR A 3 -32.39 -58.33 -16.80
CA THR A 3 -31.72 -57.36 -15.94
C THR A 3 -32.41 -56.01 -15.97
N SER A 4 -32.72 -55.53 -14.77
CA SER A 4 -32.70 -54.13 -14.33
C SER A 4 -31.66 -53.30 -15.09
N PHE A 5 -31.97 -52.06 -15.47
CA PHE A 5 -31.10 -50.90 -15.22
C PHE A 5 -31.87 -49.60 -15.41
N LEU A 6 -32.42 -49.17 -14.30
CA LEU A 6 -32.84 -47.82 -13.98
C LEU A 6 -31.55 -46.94 -13.88
N TYR A 7 -31.65 -45.69 -14.31
CA TYR A 7 -31.03 -44.49 -13.72
C TYR A 7 -30.02 -43.62 -14.49
N PHE A 8 -30.43 -42.34 -14.49
CA PHE A 8 -29.67 -41.09 -14.36
C PHE A 8 -28.74 -40.68 -15.51
N LEU A 9 -29.31 -39.88 -16.41
CA LEU A 9 -28.60 -38.80 -17.11
C LEU A 9 -27.96 -37.87 -16.06
N LEU A 10 -26.68 -38.05 -15.78
CA LEU A 10 -25.88 -37.09 -15.02
C LEU A 10 -25.49 -35.94 -15.96
N ALA A 11 -26.31 -34.90 -16.00
CA ALA A 11 -25.93 -33.63 -16.63
C ALA A 11 -24.88 -32.95 -15.76
N ILE A 12 -23.61 -33.08 -16.11
CA ILE A 12 -22.52 -32.33 -15.47
C ILE A 12 -22.58 -30.89 -15.99
N VAL A 13 -23.17 -30.01 -15.18
CA VAL A 13 -23.07 -28.55 -15.39
C VAL A 13 -21.67 -28.13 -14.92
N PHE A 14 -20.71 -28.07 -15.84
CA PHE A 14 -19.47 -27.34 -15.58
C PHE A 14 -19.80 -25.84 -15.59
N GLY A 15 -20.00 -25.28 -14.41
CA GLY A 15 -20.06 -23.83 -14.23
C GLY A 15 -18.71 -23.23 -14.56
N LEU A 16 -18.65 -22.46 -15.66
CA LEU A 16 -17.55 -21.55 -15.94
C LEU A 16 -17.52 -20.50 -14.82
N SER A 17 -16.66 -20.66 -13.83
CA SER A 17 -16.32 -19.58 -12.92
C SER A 17 -15.42 -18.61 -13.69
N CYS A 18 -16.00 -17.52 -14.21
CA CYS A 18 -15.21 -16.34 -14.56
C CYS A 18 -14.44 -15.92 -13.31
N GLN A 19 -13.12 -16.14 -13.32
CA GLN A 19 -12.22 -15.55 -12.33
C GLN A 19 -12.23 -14.04 -12.60
N VAL A 20 -13.10 -13.32 -11.90
CA VAL A 20 -12.95 -11.87 -11.79
C VAL A 20 -11.72 -11.68 -10.90
N HIS A 21 -10.60 -11.25 -11.49
CA HIS A 21 -9.48 -10.75 -10.70
C HIS A 21 -9.94 -9.45 -10.04
N ALA A 22 -10.47 -9.55 -8.83
CA ALA A 22 -10.78 -8.39 -8.02
C ALA A 22 -9.47 -7.70 -7.64
N GLU A 23 -9.42 -6.40 -7.83
CA GLU A 23 -8.27 -5.58 -7.42
C GLU A 23 -8.08 -5.66 -5.90
N THR A 24 -6.85 -5.89 -5.46
CA THR A 24 -6.52 -5.94 -4.05
C THR A 24 -5.09 -5.48 -3.78
N HIS A 25 -4.90 -4.82 -2.64
CA HIS A 25 -3.60 -4.31 -2.20
C HIS A 25 -3.46 -4.49 -0.70
N THR A 26 -2.32 -5.02 -0.27
CA THR A 26 -1.94 -5.13 1.14
C THR A 26 -0.88 -4.10 1.48
N VAL A 27 -1.09 -3.37 2.57
CA VAL A 27 -0.06 -2.55 3.24
C VAL A 27 0.42 -3.32 4.46
N ARG A 28 1.72 -3.57 4.54
CA ARG A 28 2.40 -4.23 5.66
C ARG A 28 3.35 -3.26 6.34
N PHE A 29 3.47 -3.40 7.65
CA PHE A 29 4.40 -2.63 8.47
C PHE A 29 5.54 -3.51 9.00
N ASP A 30 6.76 -2.96 8.97
CA ASP A 30 7.94 -3.46 9.67
C ASP A 30 8.46 -2.34 10.58
N ASN A 31 7.97 -2.29 11.81
CA ASN A 31 8.40 -1.29 12.80
C ASN A 31 9.56 -1.84 13.64
N ARG A 32 10.78 -1.42 13.30
CA ARG A 32 12.02 -1.80 13.99
C ARG A 32 12.45 -0.78 15.04
N CYS A 33 11.70 0.31 15.21
CA CYS A 33 12.03 1.36 16.17
C CYS A 33 11.99 0.86 17.62
N GLY A 34 11.16 -0.16 17.90
CA GLY A 34 10.88 -0.62 19.27
C GLY A 34 9.97 0.33 20.06
N PHE A 35 9.44 1.37 19.42
CA PHE A 35 8.49 2.34 19.96
C PHE A 35 7.56 2.85 18.86
N GLY A 36 6.50 3.53 19.27
CA GLY A 36 5.46 4.03 18.38
C GLY A 36 4.65 2.90 17.72
N THR A 37 3.47 3.26 17.22
CA THR A 37 2.58 2.30 16.55
C THR A 37 2.27 2.82 15.15
N PRO A 38 2.79 2.19 14.08
CA PRO A 38 2.52 2.63 12.72
C PRO A 38 1.04 2.89 12.49
N THR A 39 0.70 4.03 11.89
CA THR A 39 -0.68 4.39 11.60
C THR A 39 -0.85 4.49 10.10
N LEU A 40 -1.88 3.85 9.56
CA LEU A 40 -2.37 4.03 8.18
C LEU A 40 -3.69 4.80 8.24
N ILE A 41 -3.81 5.89 7.49
CA ILE A 41 -5.02 6.71 7.43
C ILE A 41 -5.43 6.93 5.98
N GLN A 42 -6.73 6.94 5.72
CA GLN A 42 -7.31 7.42 4.47
C GLN A 42 -8.43 8.42 4.79
N GLY A 43 -8.25 9.68 4.36
CA GLY A 43 -9.15 10.76 4.73
C GLY A 43 -9.22 10.93 6.25
N ALA A 44 -10.41 10.76 6.83
CA ALA A 44 -10.64 10.84 8.27
C ALA A 44 -10.72 9.47 8.97
N THR A 45 -10.30 8.39 8.29
CA THR A 45 -10.44 7.02 8.81
C THR A 45 -9.07 6.42 9.05
N ILE A 46 -8.83 5.96 10.28
CA ILE A 46 -7.68 5.10 10.60
C ILE A 46 -7.99 3.70 10.05
N LEU A 47 -7.17 3.24 9.11
CA LEU A 47 -7.30 1.93 8.46
C LEU A 47 -6.53 0.84 9.18
N SER A 48 -5.38 1.18 9.78
CA SER A 48 -4.55 0.26 10.56
C SER A 48 -3.71 1.00 11.59
N THR A 49 -3.42 0.31 12.69
CA THR A 49 -2.48 0.72 13.74
C THR A 49 -1.37 -0.33 13.90
N GLY A 50 -0.78 -0.78 12.79
CA GLY A 50 0.41 -1.65 12.78
C GLY A 50 0.21 -3.06 12.22
N GLU A 51 -1.04 -3.51 12.09
CA GLU A 51 -1.36 -4.79 11.44
C GLU A 51 -1.42 -4.64 9.91
N ASP A 52 -1.28 -5.75 9.18
CA ASP A 52 -1.49 -5.78 7.74
C ASP A 52 -2.90 -5.28 7.41
N TYR A 53 -3.00 -4.27 6.53
CA TYR A 53 -4.26 -3.77 5.99
C TYR A 53 -4.41 -4.25 4.56
N THR A 54 -5.55 -4.85 4.22
CA THR A 54 -5.86 -5.24 2.83
C THR A 54 -7.08 -4.48 2.32
N SER A 55 -6.88 -3.74 1.23
CA SER A 55 -7.95 -3.11 0.47
C SER A 55 -8.52 -4.10 -0.56
N ASN A 56 -9.85 -4.14 -0.68
CA ASN A 56 -10.56 -4.90 -1.71
C ASN A 56 -10.93 -3.98 -2.90
N GLY A 57 -9.91 -3.33 -3.45
CA GLY A 57 -9.99 -2.31 -4.50
C GLY A 57 -8.84 -1.31 -4.36
N PRO A 58 -8.83 -0.23 -5.16
CA PRO A 58 -7.80 0.80 -5.08
C PRO A 58 -7.73 1.41 -3.67
N LEU A 59 -6.51 1.67 -3.19
CA LEU A 59 -6.26 2.47 -1.98
C LEU A 59 -5.76 3.84 -2.41
N SER A 60 -6.65 4.83 -2.54
CA SER A 60 -6.28 6.18 -2.99
C SER A 60 -5.90 7.08 -1.82
N SER A 61 -4.83 7.86 -2.00
CA SER A 61 -4.45 8.99 -1.13
C SER A 61 -4.38 8.61 0.36
N ALA A 62 -3.83 7.44 0.65
CA ALA A 62 -3.57 7.01 2.02
C ALA A 62 -2.24 7.58 2.50
N ILE A 63 -2.14 7.81 3.80
CA ILE A 63 -0.93 8.27 4.45
C ILE A 63 -0.51 7.30 5.55
N ALA A 64 0.79 7.19 5.77
CA ALA A 64 1.34 6.42 6.87
C ALA A 64 2.48 7.14 7.57
N TYR A 65 2.56 6.97 8.89
CA TYR A 65 3.60 7.51 9.74
C TYR A 65 3.66 6.76 11.07
N VAL A 66 4.73 6.94 11.85
CA VAL A 66 4.80 6.49 13.25
C VAL A 66 4.47 7.69 14.15
N PRO A 67 3.34 7.66 14.89
CA PRO A 67 2.95 8.70 15.81
C PRO A 67 3.91 8.70 17.01
N LEU A 68 4.70 9.76 17.10
CA LEU A 68 5.46 10.18 18.27
C LEU A 68 4.74 11.36 18.93
N CYS A 69 5.21 11.80 20.09
CA CYS A 69 4.51 12.81 20.91
C CYS A 69 4.13 14.11 20.18
N GLU A 70 4.85 14.47 19.11
CA GLU A 70 4.63 15.72 18.36
C GLU A 70 3.86 15.52 17.04
N CYS A 71 3.66 14.27 16.58
CA CYS A 71 2.92 14.05 15.34
C CYS A 71 1.44 14.43 15.53
N LEU A 72 0.86 15.14 14.57
CA LEU A 72 -0.59 15.37 14.52
C LEU A 72 -1.30 14.32 13.66
N TYR A 73 -2.61 14.47 13.50
CA TYR A 73 -3.48 13.45 12.90
C TYR A 73 -3.19 13.17 11.42
N ASN A 74 -2.71 14.14 10.65
CA ASN A 74 -2.34 13.92 9.24
C ASN A 74 -0.82 13.76 9.08
N GLY A 75 -0.13 13.36 10.15
CA GLY A 75 1.32 13.19 10.17
C GLY A 75 2.11 14.51 10.14
N GLU A 76 1.48 15.65 10.46
CA GLU A 76 2.20 16.90 10.67
C GLU A 76 3.26 16.72 11.78
N ASN A 77 4.40 17.40 11.66
CA ASN A 77 5.61 17.24 12.48
C ASN A 77 6.32 15.89 12.35
N CYS A 78 5.91 15.02 11.42
CA CYS A 78 6.49 13.70 11.22
C CYS A 78 6.75 13.40 9.74
N LEU A 79 7.65 12.44 9.47
CA LEU A 79 7.96 12.04 8.11
C LEU A 79 6.74 11.30 7.58
N LEU A 80 6.12 11.87 6.56
CA LEU A 80 4.90 11.34 5.97
C LEU A 80 5.25 10.41 4.82
N LEU A 81 4.63 9.24 4.78
CA LEU A 81 4.52 8.43 3.57
C LEU A 81 3.16 8.69 2.95
N GLU A 82 3.12 9.01 1.66
CA GLU A 82 1.91 9.20 0.88
C GLU A 82 1.82 8.09 -0.17
N THR A 83 0.64 7.46 -0.33
CA THR A 83 0.48 6.36 -1.29
C THR A 83 -0.88 6.35 -1.96
N THR A 84 -0.86 5.97 -3.23
CA THR A 84 -2.01 5.47 -3.98
C THR A 84 -1.66 4.11 -4.54
N LEU A 85 -2.41 3.07 -4.18
CA LEU A 85 -2.25 1.73 -4.76
C LEU A 85 -3.43 1.46 -5.68
N GLY A 86 -3.14 1.16 -6.94
CA GLY A 86 -4.16 0.88 -7.92
C GLY A 86 -3.63 0.16 -9.17
N ASN A 87 -4.47 -0.65 -9.78
CA ASN A 87 -4.16 -1.30 -11.05
C ASN A 87 -4.08 -0.24 -12.17
N PRO A 88 -3.01 -0.23 -12.99
CA PRO A 88 -2.87 0.74 -14.06
C PRO A 88 -3.97 0.62 -15.11
N THR A 89 -4.68 1.72 -15.36
CA THR A 89 -5.65 1.84 -16.47
C THR A 89 -5.08 2.57 -17.69
N CYS A 90 -3.92 3.19 -17.53
CA CYS A 90 -3.12 3.85 -18.56
C CYS A 90 -1.63 3.81 -18.18
N ALA A 91 -0.75 4.08 -19.15
CA ALA A 91 0.68 4.16 -18.89
C ALA A 91 0.99 5.29 -17.89
N GLY A 92 1.59 4.94 -16.75
CA GLY A 92 1.91 5.89 -15.67
C GLY A 92 0.78 6.07 -14.64
N CYS A 93 -0.34 5.36 -14.78
CA CYS A 93 -1.53 5.54 -13.94
C CYS A 93 -1.72 4.46 -12.87
N GLY A 94 -0.74 3.56 -12.69
CA GLY A 94 -0.75 2.57 -11.62
C GLY A 94 -0.40 3.14 -10.24
N SER A 95 -0.03 2.26 -9.32
CA SER A 95 0.38 2.61 -7.96
C SER A 95 1.53 3.61 -7.93
N SER A 96 1.50 4.50 -6.94
CA SER A 96 2.50 5.53 -6.72
C SER A 96 2.66 5.83 -5.23
N THR A 97 3.89 5.89 -4.74
CA THR A 97 4.20 6.11 -3.32
C THR A 97 5.39 7.05 -3.20
N ASP A 98 5.37 7.92 -2.20
CA ASP A 98 6.44 8.85 -1.91
C ASP A 98 6.56 9.17 -0.42
N LEU A 99 7.64 9.88 -0.08
CA LEU A 99 7.93 10.39 1.25
C LEU A 99 7.90 11.91 1.20
N SER A 100 7.36 12.55 2.23
CA SER A 100 7.20 14.01 2.24
C SER A 100 7.74 14.64 3.52
N LEU A 101 8.57 15.65 3.30
CA LEU A 101 9.10 16.62 4.27
C LEU A 101 8.67 18.04 3.90
N ILE A 102 7.63 18.19 3.06
CA ILE A 102 7.02 19.49 2.80
C ILE A 102 6.38 19.98 4.11
N PRO A 103 6.70 21.19 4.61
CA PRO A 103 6.07 21.72 5.81
C PRO A 103 4.53 21.66 5.74
N PRO A 104 3.84 21.20 6.80
CA PRO A 104 4.32 21.03 8.18
C PRO A 104 4.93 19.64 8.52
N HIS A 105 5.21 18.79 7.53
CA HIS A 105 5.90 17.51 7.77
C HIS A 105 7.37 17.72 8.08
N ALA A 106 7.94 16.87 8.95
CA ALA A 106 9.30 17.00 9.43
C ALA A 106 9.89 15.63 9.75
N PHE A 107 11.21 15.47 9.64
CA PHE A 107 11.83 14.17 9.89
C PHE A 107 11.66 13.75 11.36
N SER A 108 11.10 12.56 11.60
CA SER A 108 10.85 12.01 12.93
C SER A 108 11.61 10.69 13.17
N VAL A 109 11.47 9.74 12.26
CA VAL A 109 12.24 8.48 12.21
C VAL A 109 12.63 8.19 10.77
N THR A 110 13.64 7.34 10.58
CA THR A 110 13.90 6.75 9.26
C THR A 110 12.66 5.99 8.80
N THR A 111 12.15 6.37 7.62
CA THR A 111 11.02 5.69 6.98
C THR A 111 11.44 5.28 5.58
N GLY A 112 11.16 4.03 5.23
CA GLY A 112 11.30 3.51 3.89
C GLY A 112 10.06 2.74 3.46
N PHE A 113 9.94 2.55 2.16
CA PHE A 113 8.93 1.67 1.60
C PHE A 113 9.49 0.87 0.44
N SER A 114 8.86 -0.26 0.15
CA SER A 114 9.11 -1.04 -1.04
C SER A 114 7.84 -1.75 -1.49
N TYR A 115 7.67 -1.88 -2.80
CA TYR A 115 6.61 -2.69 -3.36
C TYR A 115 6.91 -4.18 -3.23
N PHE A 116 5.87 -5.00 -3.12
CA PHE A 116 5.95 -6.47 -3.19
C PHE A 116 4.72 -7.09 -3.87
N GLY A 117 4.86 -8.30 -4.42
CA GLY A 117 3.81 -8.90 -5.26
C GLY A 117 3.68 -8.20 -6.62
N GLY A 118 4.71 -7.46 -7.02
CA GLY A 118 4.75 -6.55 -8.17
C GLY A 118 5.79 -5.46 -7.92
N CYS A 119 6.64 -5.17 -8.91
CA CYS A 119 7.76 -4.22 -8.74
C CYS A 119 8.62 -4.49 -7.49
N ASP A 120 8.87 -5.76 -7.18
CA ASP A 120 9.44 -6.17 -5.90
C ASP A 120 10.76 -5.44 -5.55
N GLY A 121 10.80 -4.86 -4.36
CA GLY A 121 11.98 -4.12 -3.85
C GLY A 121 12.14 -2.72 -4.41
N VAL A 122 11.31 -2.28 -5.36
CA VAL A 122 11.29 -0.90 -5.84
C VAL A 122 10.65 -0.02 -4.78
N GLY A 123 11.32 1.07 -4.42
CA GLY A 123 10.87 1.98 -3.37
C GLY A 123 11.89 3.06 -3.04
N ALA A 124 11.72 3.71 -1.90
CA ALA A 124 12.61 4.77 -1.42
C ALA A 124 12.80 4.70 0.10
N THR A 125 13.84 5.36 0.60
CA THR A 125 14.13 5.47 2.04
C THR A 125 14.69 6.83 2.36
N CYS A 126 14.09 7.49 3.35
CA CYS A 126 14.58 8.72 3.91
C CYS A 126 15.09 8.46 5.32
N ASP A 127 16.40 8.60 5.52
CA ASP A 127 17.11 8.27 6.76
C ASP A 127 17.63 9.50 7.53
N ASN A 128 17.40 10.70 6.99
CA ASN A 128 17.80 11.96 7.60
C ASN A 128 16.91 13.12 7.12
N PRO A 129 16.93 14.29 7.79
CA PRO A 129 16.10 15.44 7.44
C PRO A 129 16.38 16.11 6.08
N SER A 130 17.41 15.68 5.36
CA SER A 130 17.82 16.21 4.06
C SER A 130 17.96 15.11 3.00
N CYS A 131 17.28 13.98 3.19
CA CYS A 131 17.31 12.84 2.27
C CYS A 131 16.86 13.25 0.86
N SER A 132 17.57 12.84 -0.18
CA SER A 132 17.24 13.25 -1.56
C SER A 132 16.00 12.55 -2.16
N THR A 133 15.35 11.68 -1.37
CA THR A 133 14.25 10.82 -1.82
C THR A 133 12.88 11.23 -1.26
N ALA A 134 12.81 12.37 -0.57
CA ALA A 134 11.55 12.93 -0.09
C ALA A 134 11.23 14.23 -0.83
N PHE A 135 9.94 14.57 -0.88
CA PHE A 135 9.48 15.88 -1.30
C PHE A 135 9.86 16.93 -0.25
N PHE A 136 10.46 18.03 -0.68
CA PHE A 136 10.64 19.26 0.13
C PHE A 136 9.82 20.42 -0.42
N GLN A 137 9.39 20.31 -1.68
CA GLN A 137 8.51 21.27 -2.36
C GLN A 137 7.51 20.52 -3.25
N PRO A 138 6.31 21.07 -3.51
CA PRO A 138 5.24 20.37 -4.22
C PRO A 138 5.55 19.89 -5.64
N ASN A 139 6.65 20.33 -6.24
CA ASN A 139 7.07 19.99 -7.59
C ASN A 139 8.25 19.00 -7.65
N ASP A 140 8.63 18.38 -6.52
CA ASP A 140 9.68 17.35 -6.46
C ASP A 140 9.22 15.99 -7.03
N ASN A 141 8.43 15.99 -8.10
CA ASN A 141 7.77 14.81 -8.65
C ASN A 141 8.73 13.68 -9.04
N GLN A 142 10.02 13.97 -9.20
CA GLN A 142 11.07 12.99 -9.48
C GLN A 142 11.31 11.98 -8.34
N VAL A 143 10.91 12.28 -7.10
CA VAL A 143 11.14 11.38 -5.95
C VAL A 143 9.98 10.40 -5.73
N GLN A 144 8.89 10.56 -6.49
CA GLN A 144 7.76 9.66 -6.46
C GLN A 144 8.09 8.34 -7.16
N VAL A 145 7.73 7.22 -6.54
CA VAL A 145 8.05 5.89 -7.03
C VAL A 145 6.79 5.18 -7.52
N ALA A 146 6.68 5.01 -8.83
CA ALA A 146 5.55 4.38 -9.49
C ALA A 146 5.76 2.87 -9.71
N CYS A 147 4.67 2.11 -9.67
CA CYS A 147 4.60 0.72 -10.11
C CYS A 147 3.41 0.51 -11.05
N GLN A 148 3.65 -0.12 -12.20
CA GLN A 148 2.64 -0.37 -13.23
C GLN A 148 2.23 -1.85 -13.27
N THR A 149 2.24 -2.53 -12.12
CA THR A 149 1.81 -3.94 -11.99
C THR A 149 0.49 -4.00 -11.24
N ASP A 150 -0.42 -4.85 -11.70
CA ASP A 150 -1.68 -5.11 -11.01
C ASP A 150 -1.44 -5.75 -9.62
N ASN A 151 -2.28 -5.38 -8.65
CA ASN A 151 -2.35 -5.95 -7.30
C ASN A 151 -1.02 -5.89 -6.54
N VAL A 152 -0.24 -4.84 -6.78
CA VAL A 152 1.00 -4.59 -6.04
C VAL A 152 0.69 -4.20 -4.60
N ASN A 153 1.51 -4.70 -3.68
CA ASN A 153 1.41 -4.45 -2.25
C ASN A 153 2.55 -3.54 -1.79
N LEU A 154 2.43 -2.99 -0.59
CA LEU A 154 3.38 -2.02 -0.04
C LEU A 154 3.90 -2.48 1.32
N LEU A 155 5.22 -2.63 1.45
CA LEU A 155 5.91 -2.80 2.72
C LEU A 155 6.44 -1.44 3.17
N ILE A 156 6.06 -1.01 4.37
CA ILE A 156 6.55 0.22 5.00
C ILE A 156 7.44 -0.17 6.16
N THR A 157 8.67 0.32 6.17
CA THR A 157 9.69 0.03 7.20
C THR A 157 10.02 1.29 7.97
N PHE A 158 10.09 1.18 9.29
CA PHE A 158 10.56 2.23 10.19
C PHE A 158 11.78 1.71 11.00
N CYS A 159 12.84 2.53 11.13
CA CYS A 159 14.07 2.29 11.92
C CYS A 159 14.83 0.93 11.72
#